data_AF-A0AAQ1KJ36-F1
#
_entry.id   AF-A0AAQ1KJ36-F1
#
_cell.length_a   1.000
_cell.length_b   1.000
_cell.length_c   1.000
_cell.angle_alpha   90.00
_cell.angle_beta   90.00
_cell.angle_gamma   90.00
#
_symmetry.space_group_name_H-M   'P 1'
#
loop_
_entity.id
_entity.type
_entity.pdbx_description
1 polymer ?
#
loop_
_entity_poly.entity_id
_entity_poly.type
_entity_poly.pdbx_seq_one_letter_code
_entity_poly.pdbx_strand_id
1 'polypeptide(L)'
;MGDVFYFKVRTADGVFVEAEQLATFTHYLQAVQFRFVVTRLHGGRPAVTHRVSGKWIADIPQSTLAACRGDYRDAGKLVLIDVIRRQGEERVCQALKRAEQNCV
;
A
#
# COMPACT_ATOMS: atom_id res chain seq x y z
N MET A 1 12.76 -3.85 22.52
CA MET A 1 13.04 -4.33 21.16
C MET A 1 11.70 -4.69 20.57
N GLY A 2 11.13 -3.83 19.73
CA GLY A 2 9.77 -4.06 19.21
C GLY A 2 9.81 -5.11 18.12
N ASP A 3 8.85 -6.03 18.12
CA ASP A 3 8.73 -7.05 17.08
C ASP A 3 8.55 -6.37 15.71
N VAL A 4 9.48 -6.65 14.80
CA VAL A 4 9.37 -6.23 13.40
C VAL A 4 8.44 -7.22 12.72
N PHE A 5 7.24 -6.75 12.35
CA PHE A 5 6.29 -7.56 11.59
C PHE A 5 6.70 -7.54 10.12
N TYR A 6 6.79 -8.71 9.49
CA TYR A 6 7.07 -8.83 8.06
C TYR A 6 5.80 -9.10 7.27
N PHE A 7 5.75 -8.57 6.04
CA PHE A 7 4.67 -8.73 5.09
C PHE A 7 5.20 -9.10 3.71
N LYS A 8 4.54 -10.03 3.01
CA LYS A 8 4.94 -10.46 1.67
C LYS A 8 4.42 -9.50 0.61
N VAL A 9 5.34 -8.85 -0.08
CA VAL A 9 5.06 -7.92 -1.19
C VAL A 9 5.37 -8.62 -2.50
N ARG A 10 4.52 -8.44 -3.51
CA ARG A 10 4.71 -8.98 -4.85
C ARG A 10 5.50 -7.97 -5.70
N THR A 11 6.67 -8.39 -6.19
CA THR A 11 7.51 -7.60 -7.10
C THR A 11 6.92 -7.58 -8.52
N ALA A 12 7.48 -6.73 -9.39
CA ALA A 12 7.09 -6.66 -10.80
C ALA A 12 7.29 -8.00 -11.52
N ASP A 13 8.32 -8.77 -11.15
CA ASP A 13 8.63 -10.10 -11.69
C ASP A 13 7.71 -11.21 -11.15
N GLY A 14 6.74 -10.85 -10.30
CA GLY A 14 5.79 -11.79 -9.71
C GLY A 14 6.32 -12.58 -8.51
N VAL A 15 7.53 -12.28 -8.04
CA VAL A 15 8.15 -12.92 -6.87
C VAL A 15 7.65 -12.25 -5.59
N PHE A 16 7.45 -13.02 -4.53
CA PHE A 16 7.14 -12.48 -3.21
C PHE A 16 8.42 -12.24 -2.42
N VAL A 17 8.57 -11.01 -1.89
CA VAL A 17 9.69 -10.61 -1.03
C VAL A 17 9.17 -10.14 0.31
N GLU A 18 9.98 -10.32 1.36
CA GLU A 18 9.64 -9.83 2.70
C GLU A 18 9.91 -8.32 2.80
N ALA A 19 8.92 -7.61 3.32
CA ALA A 19 9.01 -6.19 3.63
C ALA A 19 8.59 -5.95 5.08
N GLU A 20 9.20 -4.96 5.72
CA GLU A 20 8.77 -4.49 7.03
C GLU A 20 7.36 -3.90 6.94
N GLN A 21 6.46 -4.33 7.81
CA GLN A 21 5.13 -3.77 7.97
C GLN A 21 5.18 -2.60 8.95
N LEU A 22 4.94 -1.39 8.45
CA LEU A 22 4.99 -0.14 9.21
C LEU A 22 3.63 0.31 9.73
N ALA A 23 2.58 0.10 8.93
CA ALA A 23 1.21 0.45 9.31
C ALA A 23 0.19 -0.37 8.52
N THR A 24 -1.05 -0.39 9.00
CA THR A 24 -2.20 -0.93 8.26
C THR A 24 -3.35 0.07 8.29
N PHE A 25 -4.14 0.07 7.21
CA PHE A 25 -5.35 0.88 7.11
C PHE A 25 -6.35 0.29 6.11
N THR A 26 -7.51 0.91 6.01
CA THR A 26 -8.60 0.51 5.15
C THR A 26 -9.12 1.73 4.40
N HIS A 27 -9.55 1.53 3.16
CA HIS A 27 -10.16 2.58 2.35
C HIS A 27 -11.30 2.00 1.52
N TYR A 28 -12.38 2.76 1.35
CA TYR A 28 -13.51 2.37 0.53
C TYR A 28 -13.36 2.95 -0.87
N LEU A 29 -13.57 2.13 -1.90
CA LEU A 29 -13.67 2.56 -3.28
C LEU A 29 -14.95 1.96 -3.86
N GLN A 30 -15.85 2.80 -4.37
CA GLN A 30 -17.12 2.35 -4.96
C GLN A 30 -17.91 1.43 -4.02
N ALA A 31 -18.02 1.83 -2.74
CA ALA A 31 -18.63 1.06 -1.64
C ALA A 31 -17.96 -0.31 -1.32
N VAL A 32 -16.82 -0.63 -1.93
CA VAL A 32 -16.04 -1.84 -1.63
C VAL A 32 -14.88 -1.50 -0.69
N GLN A 33 -14.78 -2.25 0.40
CA GLN A 33 -13.73 -2.07 1.40
C GLN A 33 -12.43 -2.76 0.96
N PHE A 34 -11.35 -2.00 0.78
CA PHE A 34 -10.01 -2.55 0.51
C PHE A 34 -9.09 -2.32 1.70
N ARG A 35 -8.23 -3.31 1.98
CA ARG A 35 -7.22 -3.25 3.05
C ARG A 35 -5.85 -2.98 2.47
N PHE A 36 -5.13 -2.07 3.12
CA PHE A 36 -3.80 -1.64 2.71
C PHE A 36 -2.81 -1.81 3.86
N VAL A 37 -1.56 -2.02 3.48
CA VAL A 37 -0.41 -2.13 4.37
C VAL A 37 0.62 -1.14 3.89
N VAL A 38 1.20 -0.36 4.80
CA VAL A 38 2.40 0.41 4.51
C VAL A 38 3.59 -0.49 4.77
N THR A 39 4.36 -0.74 3.73
CA THR A 39 5.50 -1.65 3.76
C THR A 39 6.78 -0.92 3.43
N ARG A 40 7.92 -1.46 3.85
CA ARG A 40 9.25 -0.97 3.45
C ARG A 40 10.17 -2.15 3.17
N LEU A 41 10.72 -2.19 1.96
CA LEU A 41 11.82 -3.12 1.63
C LEU A 41 13.09 -2.68 2.34
N HIS A 42 14.00 -3.61 2.60
CA HIS A 42 15.27 -3.30 3.26
C HIS A 42 16.04 -2.20 2.50
N GLY A 43 16.35 -1.09 3.18
CA GLY A 43 17.00 0.09 2.57
C GLY A 43 16.13 0.89 1.58
N GLY A 44 14.88 0.47 1.36
CA GLY A 44 13.95 1.10 0.43
C GLY A 44 13.10 2.19 1.05
N ARG A 45 12.28 2.83 0.20
CA ARG A 45 11.26 3.78 0.66
C ARG A 45 10.01 3.04 1.16
N PRO A 46 9.29 3.60 2.14
CA PRO A 46 7.96 3.11 2.49
C PRO A 46 7.01 3.22 1.30
N ALA A 47 6.03 2.32 1.20
CA ALA A 47 5.06 2.30 0.14
C ALA A 47 3.70 1.77 0.59
N VAL A 48 2.65 2.18 -0.12
CA VAL A 48 1.31 1.63 0.02
C VAL A 48 1.23 0.33 -0.76
N THR A 49 0.93 -0.75 -0.06
CA THR A 49 0.76 -2.09 -0.63
C THR A 49 -0.67 -2.57 -0.41
N HIS A 50 -1.27 -3.15 -1.43
CA HIS A 50 -2.57 -3.79 -1.33
C HIS A 50 -2.46 -5.12 -0.56
N ARG A 51 -3.25 -5.27 0.51
CA ARG A 51 -3.05 -6.35 1.49
C ARG A 51 -3.29 -7.74 0.92
N VAL A 52 -4.30 -7.91 0.06
CA VAL A 52 -4.67 -9.24 -0.44
C VAL A 52 -3.68 -9.71 -1.50
N SER A 53 -3.37 -8.86 -2.47
CA SER A 53 -2.53 -9.24 -3.61
C SER A 53 -1.04 -9.02 -3.40
N GLY A 54 -0.64 -8.36 -2.31
CA GLY A 54 0.73 -7.91 -2.10
C GLY A 54 1.19 -6.86 -3.12
N LYS A 55 0.29 -6.29 -3.92
CA LYS A 55 0.62 -5.38 -5.01
C LYS A 55 1.11 -4.03 -4.49
N TRP A 56 2.27 -3.59 -4.96
CA TRP A 56 2.78 -2.25 -4.74
C TRP A 56 1.91 -1.22 -5.48
N ILE A 57 1.35 -0.25 -4.75
CA ILE A 57 0.45 0.76 -5.31
C ILE A 57 1.19 2.07 -5.59
N ALA A 58 1.91 2.59 -4.59
CA ALA A 58 2.68 3.82 -4.72
C ALA A 58 3.69 3.97 -3.60
N ASP A 59 4.83 4.59 -3.92
CA ASP A 59 5.83 4.99 -2.93
C ASP A 59 5.30 6.14 -2.06
N ILE A 60 5.72 6.17 -0.81
CA ILE A 60 5.50 7.29 0.11
C ILE A 60 6.76 8.18 0.05
N PRO A 61 6.67 9.39 -0.53
CA PRO A 61 7.78 10.32 -0.54
C PRO A 61 8.16 10.74 0.88
N GLN A 62 9.46 10.98 1.10
CA GLN A 62 9.96 11.48 2.39
C GLN A 62 9.28 12.79 2.81
N SER A 63 8.96 13.67 1.85
CA SER A 63 8.23 14.91 2.10
C SER A 63 6.82 14.67 2.64
N THR A 64 6.09 13.69 2.11
CA THR A 64 4.77 13.31 2.61
C THR A 64 4.85 12.73 4.01
N LEU A 65 5.85 11.87 4.26
CA LEU A 65 6.07 11.32 5.59
C LEU A 65 6.42 12.42 6.61
N ALA A 66 7.26 13.38 6.23
CA ALA A 66 7.60 14.52 7.06
C ALA A 66 6.38 15.41 7.36
N ALA A 67 5.53 15.68 6.36
CA ALA A 67 4.29 16.43 6.54
C ALA A 67 3.31 15.74 7.51
N CYS A 68 3.30 14.40 7.51
CA CYS A 68 2.53 13.59 8.46
C CYS A 68 3.26 13.34 9.80
N ARG A 69 4.33 14.06 10.12
CA ARG A 69 5.10 13.92 11.37
C ARG A 69 5.61 12.49 11.61
N GLY A 70 5.93 11.76 10.54
CA GLY A 70 6.37 10.37 10.63
C GLY A 70 5.25 9.34 10.78
N ASP A 71 3.97 9.76 10.75
CA ASP A 71 2.85 8.82 10.75
C ASP A 71 2.72 8.13 9.39
N TYR A 72 3.17 6.87 9.34
CA TYR A 72 3.11 6.04 8.15
C TYR A 72 1.67 5.78 7.67
N ARG A 73 0.71 5.66 8.59
CA ARG A 73 -0.69 5.38 8.24
C ARG A 73 -1.28 6.57 7.49
N ASP A 74 -1.13 7.77 8.03
CA ASP A 74 -1.70 8.97 7.43
C ASP A 74 -0.95 9.37 6.16
N ALA A 75 0.38 9.19 6.11
CA ALA A 75 1.15 9.33 4.87
C ALA A 75 0.66 8.36 3.78
N GLY A 76 0.40 7.10 4.14
CA GLY A 76 -0.15 6.10 3.23
C GLY A 76 -1.54 6.45 2.68
N LYS A 77 -2.43 6.98 3.54
CA LYS A 77 -3.75 7.46 3.10
C LYS A 77 -3.63 8.62 2.12
N LEU A 78 -2.78 9.62 2.40
CA LEU A 78 -2.60 10.78 1.52
C LEU A 78 -2.09 10.37 0.14
N VAL A 79 -1.11 9.48 0.08
CA VAL A 79 -0.58 8.96 -1.18
C VAL A 79 -1.65 8.17 -1.94
N LEU A 80 -2.42 7.33 -1.24
CA LEU A 80 -3.52 6.59 -1.88
C LEU A 80 -4.57 7.53 -2.47
N ILE A 81 -4.96 8.58 -1.74
CA ILE A 81 -5.91 9.60 -2.22
C ILE A 81 -5.38 10.29 -3.47
N ASP A 82 -4.08 10.62 -3.52
CA ASP A 82 -3.47 11.22 -4.70
C ASP A 82 -3.45 10.27 -5.90
N VAL A 83 -3.17 8.97 -5.69
CA VAL A 83 -3.29 7.94 -6.74
C VAL A 83 -4.71 7.88 -7.29
N ILE A 84 -5.72 7.84 -6.40
CA ILE A 84 -7.14 7.81 -6.77
C ILE A 84 -7.50 9.06 -7.58
N ARG A 85 -7.07 10.24 -7.13
CA ARG A 85 -7.31 11.51 -7.83
C ARG A 85 -6.72 11.52 -9.24
N ARG A 86 -5.52 10.97 -9.42
CA ARG A 86 -4.82 10.95 -10.72
C ARG A 86 -5.36 9.89 -11.68
N GLN A 87 -5.75 8.73 -11.17
CA GLN A 87 -6.13 7.57 -11.99
C GLN A 87 -7.64 7.39 -12.16
N GLY A 88 -8.44 8.04 -11.31
CA GLY A 88 -9.89 7.85 -11.21
C GLY A 88 -10.24 6.68 -10.27
N GLU A 89 -11.21 6.90 -9.40
CA GLU A 89 -11.63 5.94 -8.36
C GLU A 89 -12.09 4.61 -8.95
N GLU A 90 -12.91 4.65 -10.00
CA GLU A 90 -13.43 3.45 -10.67
C GLU A 90 -12.30 2.58 -11.22
N ARG A 91 -11.30 3.20 -11.85
CA ARG A 91 -10.15 2.48 -12.43
C ARG A 91 -9.30 1.82 -11.35
N VAL A 92 -9.07 2.50 -10.24
CA VAL A 92 -8.35 1.92 -9.09
C VAL A 92 -9.15 0.76 -8.50
N CYS A 93 -10.46 0.94 -8.29
CA CYS A 93 -11.34 -0.11 -7.76
C CYS A 93 -11.31 -1.37 -8.64
N GLN A 94 -11.47 -1.22 -9.95
CA GLN A 94 -11.41 -2.34 -10.90
C GLN A 94 -10.04 -3.04 -10.90
N ALA A 95 -8.96 -2.27 -10.85
CA ALA A 95 -7.60 -2.83 -10.78
C ALA A 95 -7.36 -3.63 -9.50
N LEU A 96 -7.88 -3.18 -8.36
CA LEU A 96 -7.76 -3.88 -7.09
C LEU A 96 -8.62 -5.14 -7.05
N LYS A 97 -9.89 -5.08 -7.50
CA LYS A 97 -10.77 -6.26 -7.61
C LYS A 97 -10.14 -7.36 -8.45
N ARG A 98 -9.59 -7.02 -9.62
CA ARG A 98 -8.89 -7.98 -10.48
C ARG A 98 -7.65 -8.57 -9.79
N ALA A 99 -6.93 -7.75 -9.03
CA ALA A 99 -5.77 -8.23 -8.29
C ALA A 99 -6.14 -9.21 -7.16
N GLU A 100 -7.29 -9.03 -6.52
CA GLU A 100 -7.81 -9.99 -5.52
C GLU A 100 -8.18 -11.32 -6.18
N GLN A 101 -8.90 -11.28 -7.31
CA GLN A 101 -9.33 -12.49 -8.03
C GLN A 101 -8.15 -13.37 -8.48
N ASN A 102 -7.01 -12.76 -8.83
CA ASN A 102 -5.81 -13.48 -9.25
C ASN A 102 -4.93 -14.00 -8.10
N CYS A 103 -5.36 -13.81 -6.85
CA CYS A 103 -4.63 -14.22 -5.65
C CYS A 103 -5.43 -15.19 -4.77
N VAL A 104 -6.63 -15.59 -5.20
CA VAL A 104 -7.46 -16.66 -4.60
C VAL A 104 -7.19 -17.97 -5.34
#